data_AF-A0A536Q8F5-F1
#
_entry.id   AF-A0A536Q8F5-F1
#
_cell.length_a   1.000
_cell.length_b   1.000
_cell.length_c   1.000
_cell.angle_alpha   90.00
_cell.angle_beta   90.00
_cell.angle_gamma   90.00
#
_symmetry.space_group_name_H-M   'P 1'
#
loop_
_entity.id
_entity.type
_entity.pdbx_description
1 polymer ?
#
loop_
_entity_poly.entity_id
_entity_poly.type
_entity_poly.pdbx_seq_one_letter_code
_entity_poly.pdbx_strand_id
1 'polypeptide(L)' 'MKATKFDEEFDRGKDVTTYLNVSMGRRPGLEQRRVNVDIPARMIESLDREAERLGVPRQSLLKLWIAERLEALRRRTAET' A
#
# COMPACT_ATOMS: atom_id res chain seq x y z
N MET A 1 -25.39 5.86 -19.38
CA MET A 1 -26.55 5.37 -18.60
C MET A 1 -26.84 6.38 -17.50
N LYS A 2 -28.10 6.60 -17.09
CA LYS A 2 -28.40 7.42 -15.90
C LYS A 2 -28.04 6.63 -14.64
N ALA A 3 -27.53 7.28 -13.60
CA ALA A 3 -27.08 6.62 -12.36
C ALA A 3 -28.14 5.69 -11.75
N THR A 4 -29.40 6.15 -11.67
CA THR A 4 -30.51 5.34 -11.13
C THR A 4 -30.73 4.02 -11.87
N LYS A 5 -30.57 4.01 -13.20
CA LYS A 5 -30.69 2.80 -14.01
C LYS A 5 -29.47 1.87 -13.87
N PHE A 6 -28.30 2.44 -13.57
CA PHE A 6 -27.11 1.65 -13.28
C PHE A 6 -27.28 0.92 -11.95
N ASP A 7 -27.72 1.64 -10.92
CA ASP A 7 -27.94 1.08 -9.57
C ASP A 7 -29.01 -0.04 -9.61
N GLU A 8 -30.15 0.19 -10.26
CA GLU A 8 -31.19 -0.82 -10.40
C GLU A 8 -30.70 -2.11 -11.10
N GLU A 9 -29.85 -1.99 -12.12
CA GLU A 9 -29.36 -3.14 -12.87
C GLU A 9 -28.23 -3.86 -12.12
N PHE A 10 -27.40 -3.12 -11.38
CA PHE A 10 -26.39 -3.67 -10.48
C PHE A 10 -27.03 -4.46 -9.33
N ASP A 11 -28.04 -3.90 -8.66
CA ASP A 11 -28.75 -4.55 -7.55
C ASP A 11 -29.51 -5.81 -7.98
N ARG A 12 -29.93 -5.86 -9.25
CA ARG A 12 -30.54 -7.06 -9.87
C ARG A 12 -29.51 -8.12 -10.30
N GLY A 13 -28.23 -7.91 -10.00
CA GLY A 13 -27.15 -8.83 -10.36
C GLY A 13 -26.84 -8.89 -11.85
N LYS A 14 -27.25 -7.89 -12.63
CA LYS A 14 -26.92 -7.84 -14.06
C LYS A 14 -25.50 -7.34 -14.26
N ASP A 15 -24.87 -7.79 -15.35
CA ASP A 15 -23.55 -7.32 -15.71
C ASP A 15 -23.59 -5.87 -16.22
N VAL A 16 -23.08 -4.96 -15.40
CA VAL A 16 -22.95 -3.53 -15.70
C VAL A 16 -21.52 -3.14 -16.11
N THR A 17 -20.61 -4.11 -16.26
CA THR A 17 -19.18 -3.88 -16.52
C THR A 17 -18.96 -3.12 -17.83
N THR A 18 -19.81 -3.33 -18.83
CA THR A 18 -19.80 -2.60 -20.12
C THR A 18 -19.97 -1.07 -19.96
N TYR A 19 -20.53 -0.62 -18.84
CA TYR A 19 -20.72 0.79 -18.52
C TYR A 19 -19.61 1.36 -17.62
N LEU A 20 -18.72 0.50 -17.10
CA LEU A 20 -17.59 0.90 -16.27
C LEU A 20 -16.37 1.14 -17.15
N ASN A 21 -15.75 2.32 -17.02
CA ASN A 21 -14.44 2.58 -17.62
C ASN A 21 -13.33 2.00 -16.73
N VAL A 22 -13.16 0.68 -16.78
CA VAL A 22 -12.16 -0.06 -15.99
C VAL A 22 -10.73 0.40 -16.30
N SER A 23 -10.48 0.90 -17.53
CA SER A 23 -9.17 1.42 -17.94
C SER A 23 -8.73 2.67 -17.16
N MET A 24 -9.68 3.42 -16.57
CA MET A 24 -9.40 4.56 -15.69
C MET A 24 -9.51 4.23 -14.20
N GLY A 25 -9.71 2.96 -13.86
CA GLY A 25 -9.71 2.49 -12.48
C GLY A 25 -8.35 2.71 -11.82
N ARG A 26 -8.25 3.73 -10.96
CA ARG A 26 -7.09 3.91 -10.09
C ARG A 26 -7.37 3.25 -8.74
N ARG A 27 -6.31 2.82 -8.07
CA ARG A 27 -6.35 2.38 -6.66
C ARG A 27 -5.75 3.51 -5.81
N PRO A 28 -6.57 4.45 -5.29
CA PRO A 28 -6.09 5.55 -4.48
C PRO A 28 -5.26 5.00 -3.31
N GLY A 29 -4.10 5.59 -3.05
CA GLY A 29 -3.20 5.17 -1.97
C GLY A 29 -2.12 4.13 -2.34
N LEU A 30 -2.10 3.60 -3.58
CA LEU A 30 -1.01 2.74 -4.07
C LEU A 30 0.07 3.47 -4.87
N GLU A 31 0.00 4.80 -4.93
CA GLU A 31 1.00 5.62 -5.62
C GLU A 31 2.33 5.58 -4.86
N GLN A 32 3.40 5.15 -5.54
CA GLN A 32 4.74 5.15 -4.95
C GLN A 32 5.27 6.59 -4.87
N ARG A 33 5.61 7.05 -3.68
CA ARG A 33 6.30 8.34 -3.45
C ARG A 33 7.74 8.09 -3.02
N ARG A 34 8.68 8.83 -3.61
CA ARG A 34 10.09 8.81 -3.20
C ARG A 34 10.26 9.76 -2.02
N VAL A 35 10.98 9.31 -1.00
CA VAL A 35 11.32 10.09 0.19
C VAL A 35 12.83 10.02 0.37
N ASN A 36 13.47 11.18 0.54
CA ASN A 36 14.89 11.28 0.84
C ASN A 36 15.05 11.46 2.35
N VAL A 37 15.91 10.66 2.98
CA VAL A 37 16.15 10.69 4.43
C VAL A 37 17.64 10.47 4.67
N ASP A 38 18.23 11.29 5.53
CA ASP A 38 19.60 11.10 6.00
C ASP A 38 19.61 10.10 7.17
N ILE A 39 20.48 9.09 7.08
CA ILE A 39 20.61 8.01 8.07
C ILE A 39 22.09 7.89 8.46
N PRO A 40 22.42 7.74 9.76
CA PRO A 40 23.80 7.56 10.19
C PRO A 40 24.47 6.34 9.53
N ALA A 41 25.74 6.47 9.14
CA ALA A 41 26.48 5.41 8.44
C ALA A 41 26.45 4.06 9.17
N ARG A 42 26.65 4.04 10.50
CA ARG A 42 26.62 2.80 11.31
C ARG A 42 25.26 2.09 11.29
N MET A 43 24.18 2.84 11.11
CA MET A 43 22.84 2.28 10.99
C MET A 43 22.62 1.68 9.61
N ILE A 44 23.12 2.32 8.55
CA ILE A 44 23.11 1.76 7.18
C ILE A 44 23.91 0.45 7.13
N GLU A 45 25.11 0.42 7.70
CA GLU A 45 25.94 -0.80 7.76
C GLU A 45 25.21 -1.95 8.48
N SER A 46 24.52 -1.65 9.58
CA SER A 46 23.73 -2.65 10.31
C SER A 46 22.54 -3.15 9.49
N LEU A 47 21.87 -2.24 8.78
CA LEU A 47 20.76 -2.57 7.88
C LEU A 47 21.23 -3.45 6.71
N ASP A 48 22.41 -3.17 6.17
CA ASP A 48 22.99 -3.95 5.06
C ASP A 48 23.31 -5.38 5.46
N ARG A 49 23.97 -5.56 6.61
CA ARG A 49 24.26 -6.90 7.13
C ARG A 49 22.99 -7.72 7.32
N GLU A 50 21.93 -7.08 7.81
CA GLU A 50 20.66 -7.75 8.04
C GLU A 50 19.93 -8.08 6.73
N ALA A 51 19.96 -7.16 5.76
CA ALA A 51 19.40 -7.38 4.44
C ALA A 51 20.12 -8.53 3.72
N GLU A 52 21.45 -8.60 3.82
CA GLU A 52 22.26 -9.69 3.28
C GLU A 52 21.94 -11.03 3.96
N ARG A 53 21.88 -11.04 5.31
CA ARG A 53 21.51 -12.23 6.09
C ARG A 53 20.15 -12.80 5.69
N LEU A 54 19.20 -11.93 5.37
CA LEU A 54 17.84 -12.30 4.94
C LEU A 54 17.73 -12.55 3.43
N GLY A 55 18.79 -12.27 2.65
CA GLY A 55 18.78 -12.42 1.20
C GLY A 55 17.83 -11.45 0.48
N VAL A 56 17.60 -10.26 1.05
CA VAL A 56 16.66 -9.26 0.50
C VAL A 56 17.36 -7.93 0.23
N PRO A 57 16.87 -7.12 -0.73
CA PRO A 57 17.37 -5.76 -0.90
C PRO A 57 17.12 -4.89 0.33
N ARG A 58 18.06 -3.99 0.66
CA ARG A 58 17.92 -2.98 1.73
C ARG A 58 16.56 -2.26 1.71
N GLN A 59 16.12 -1.85 0.52
CA GLN A 59 14.85 -1.13 0.32
C GLN A 59 13.63 -1.98 0.69
N SER A 60 13.69 -3.30 0.48
CA SER A 60 12.61 -4.21 0.86
C SER A 60 12.56 -4.40 2.37
N LEU A 61 13.72 -4.55 3.02
CA LEU A 61 13.80 -4.64 4.48
C LEU A 61 13.27 -3.37 5.16
N LEU A 62 13.67 -2.20 4.65
CA LEU A 62 13.21 -0.91 5.16
C LEU A 62 11.68 -0.76 5.03
N LYS A 63 11.10 -1.16 3.90
CA LYS A 63 9.64 -1.13 3.69
C LYS A 63 8.91 -2.03 4.70
N LEU A 64 9.42 -3.23 4.94
CA LEU A 64 8.84 -4.18 5.89
C LEU A 64 8.82 -3.60 7.30
N TRP A 65 9.96 -3.13 7.81
CA TRP A 65 10.06 -2.58 9.16
C TRP A 65 9.19 -1.32 9.36
N ILE A 66 9.10 -0.44 8.35
CA ILE A 66 8.21 0.71 8.41
C ILE A 66 6.74 0.24 8.51
N ALA A 67 6.34 -0.75 7.71
CA ALA A 67 4.99 -1.29 7.75
C ALA A 67 4.65 -1.91 9.11
N GLU A 68 5.54 -2.75 9.65
CA GLU A 68 5.40 -3.38 10.97
C GLU A 68 5.28 -2.32 12.08
N ARG A 69 6.11 -1.27 12.02
CA ARG A 69 6.07 -0.20 13.02
C ARG A 69 4.78 0.61 12.93
N LEU A 70 4.31 0.93 11.73
CA LEU A 70 3.04 1.64 11.52
C LEU A 70 1.84 0.80 11.98
N GLU A 71 1.85 -0.50 11.74
CA GLU A 71 0.81 -1.41 12.21
C GLU A 71 0.80 -1.52 13.73
N ALA A 72 1.97 -1.65 14.37
CA ALA A 72 2.09 -1.65 15.82
C ALA A 72 1.59 -0.32 16.43
N LEU A 73 1.86 0.82 15.79
CA LEU A 73 1.35 2.12 16.22
C LEU A 73 -0.19 2.18 16.13
N ARG A 74 -0.77 1.73 15.01
CA ARG A 74 -2.24 1.69 14.83
C ARG A 74 -2.93 0.82 15.87
N ARG A 75 -2.34 -0.32 16.22
CA ARG A 75 -2.88 -1.21 17.27
C ARG A 75 -2.93 -0.49 18.63
N ARG A 76 -1.84 0.19 19.01
CA ARG A 76 -1.77 0.94 20.28
C ARG A 76 -2.81 2.05 20.37
N THR A 77 -3.08 2.78 19.29
CA THR A 77 -4.12 3.83 19.29
C THR A 77 -5.55 3.28 19.27
N ALA A 78 -5.78 2.05 18.80
CA ALA A 78 -7.10 1.44 18.83
C ALA A 78 -7.47 0.86 20.21
N GLU A 79 -6.47 0.66 21.07
CA GLU A 79 -6.62 0.14 22.45
C GLU A 79 -6.79 1.25 23.51
N THR A 80 -6.70 2.53 23.11
CA THR A 80 -6.86 3.71 23.97
C THR A 80 -8.14 4.46 23.60
#